data_AF-A0A239KZC1-F1
#
_entry.id   AF-A0A239KZC1-F1
#
_cell.length_a   1.000
_cell.length_b   1.000
_cell.length_c   1.000
_cell.angle_alpha   90.00
_cell.angle_beta   90.00
_cell.angle_gamma   90.00
#
_symmetry.space_group_name_H-M   'P 1'
#
loop_
_entity.id
_entity.type
_entity.pdbx_description
1 polymer ?
#
loop_
_entity_poly.entity_id
_entity_poly.type
_entity_poly.pdbx_seq_one_letter_code
_entity_poly.pdbx_strand_id
1 'polypeptide(L)'
;MAARPRGACPPGPCLCQNWGLFIRHFWGVLSRQRQDSLAENLQRVALHPLDQFRAFQTLMDKGLSEEDIAARFFVTPAVVKQRLRLATVSPKLLEIYAEDGMNLDMLMAFSVSDSHERQEQVWASITQPWQKEAYHIRRTLTASSIPAYDKRARFVGLDAYIAAGGPVMRDLFTPDEGGWLGDVPLLERLVSEKLAKAADAVMAEGWKWVEVNVDFLYGHTVGQRRLKGEIVPRTEDEEARYIDLSAEYERLAEEHDTGEEVPEEVPEEVDQRLTALSAEIAQLEERPERFDPDEMARAGCYVRVNAEGELRVERGFVRREDEPPVEEVIPEGGTPECDVSQPAAAHAAYTGTSVSQEPEPEDEGMKPLSDRLVMELTTHRTLALRDALARDPDTAFLAVLHVLCLDTFYPGSYASCLEISARGTVPVLQEPSLRDCAAATAIVDRHENWRQQMPARATELWDVLVGFDADSRAALFAHCVAGTVNAVHENWNRHNGRLNHADTLAGVLDLDMAAAGWVPTVDNFLGRITKARILEAVREAKGADAAQRIEHLKKPDMAAHAQELLAGTGCRADHPCMSRA
;
A
#
# COMPACT_ATOMS: atom_id res chain seq x y z
N MET A 1 -57.78 -4.39 -36.04
CA MET A 1 -56.62 -5.27 -35.75
C MET A 1 -55.80 -4.59 -34.67
N ALA A 2 -56.06 -4.95 -33.41
CA ALA A 2 -55.21 -5.82 -32.58
C ALA A 2 -53.98 -5.04 -32.03
N ALA A 3 -54.00 -4.60 -30.75
CA ALA A 3 -53.46 -5.31 -29.56
C ALA A 3 -51.91 -5.25 -29.54
N ARG A 4 -51.13 -4.79 -28.54
CA ARG A 4 -51.20 -4.61 -27.07
C ARG A 4 -50.04 -3.64 -26.65
N PRO A 5 -50.02 -3.09 -25.42
CA PRO A 5 -48.93 -2.23 -24.93
C PRO A 5 -47.79 -2.99 -24.22
N ARG A 6 -46.63 -2.32 -24.22
CA ARG A 6 -45.39 -2.43 -23.41
C ARG A 6 -45.29 -3.57 -22.39
N GLY A 7 -44.32 -4.45 -22.60
CA GLY A 7 -43.85 -5.43 -21.62
C GLY A 7 -42.94 -4.79 -20.56
N ALA A 8 -43.22 -5.12 -19.31
CA ALA A 8 -42.39 -4.89 -18.14
C ALA A 8 -42.25 -6.23 -17.40
N CYS A 9 -41.02 -6.58 -16.98
CA CYS A 9 -40.65 -7.34 -15.76
C CYS A 9 -39.11 -7.57 -15.76
N PRO A 10 -38.45 -7.78 -14.61
CA PRO A 10 -39.04 -8.17 -13.33
C PRO A 10 -38.67 -7.29 -12.12
N PRO A 11 -39.54 -7.19 -11.10
CA PRO A 11 -39.13 -6.87 -9.74
C PRO A 11 -38.74 -8.15 -8.98
N GLY A 12 -37.67 -8.05 -8.18
CA GLY A 12 -37.24 -9.09 -7.24
C GLY A 12 -38.22 -9.30 -6.09
N PRO A 13 -38.02 -10.36 -5.27
CA PRO A 13 -39.00 -10.79 -4.28
C PRO A 13 -39.08 -9.82 -3.09
N CYS A 14 -40.18 -9.08 -3.00
CA CYS A 14 -40.56 -8.30 -1.81
C CYS A 14 -41.01 -9.24 -0.68
N LEU A 15 -40.16 -9.42 0.33
CA LEU A 15 -40.36 -10.30 1.49
C LEU A 15 -41.46 -9.87 2.50
N CYS A 16 -42.20 -8.78 2.27
CA CYS A 16 -43.07 -8.19 3.31
C CYS A 16 -44.59 -8.33 3.11
N GLN A 17 -45.11 -8.91 2.03
CA GLN A 17 -46.55 -8.77 1.74
C GLN A 17 -47.46 -10.01 1.94
N ASN A 18 -46.95 -11.19 2.29
CA ASN A 18 -47.79 -12.41 2.33
C ASN A 18 -47.97 -13.09 3.70
N TRP A 19 -47.59 -12.45 4.81
CA TRP A 19 -47.54 -13.11 6.12
C TRP A 19 -48.80 -12.95 7.01
N GLY A 20 -49.71 -12.03 6.70
CA GLY A 20 -50.92 -11.81 7.51
C GLY A 20 -51.96 -12.94 7.46
N LEU A 21 -51.92 -13.78 6.42
CA LEU A 21 -52.88 -14.88 6.21
C LEU A 21 -52.43 -16.22 6.79
N PHE A 22 -51.12 -16.43 6.97
CA PHE A 22 -50.56 -17.73 7.38
C PHE A 22 -50.62 -17.95 8.91
N ILE A 23 -50.50 -16.88 9.71
CA ILE A 23 -50.56 -16.94 11.18
C ILE A 23 -51.98 -17.30 11.70
N ARG A 24 -53.03 -17.03 10.92
CA ARG A 24 -54.44 -17.30 11.30
C ARG A 24 -54.78 -18.79 11.40
N HIS A 25 -54.02 -19.70 10.78
CA HIS A 25 -54.39 -21.11 10.70
C HIS A 25 -53.75 -22.00 11.77
N PHE A 26 -52.58 -21.62 12.32
CA PHE A 26 -51.78 -22.52 13.16
C PHE A 26 -51.96 -22.33 14.68
N TRP A 27 -52.43 -21.16 15.13
CA TRP A 27 -52.74 -20.89 16.56
C TRP A 27 -54.19 -21.23 16.96
N GLY A 28 -54.91 -22.01 16.14
CA GLY A 28 -56.30 -22.41 16.35
C GLY A 28 -56.51 -23.73 17.11
N VAL A 29 -55.45 -24.46 17.48
CA VAL A 29 -55.59 -25.87 17.94
C VAL A 29 -55.48 -26.05 19.47
N LEU A 30 -55.21 -25.01 20.27
CA LEU A 30 -54.96 -25.17 21.71
C LEU A 30 -55.88 -24.41 22.69
N SER A 31 -57.05 -23.92 22.28
CA SER A 31 -58.06 -23.48 23.26
C SER A 31 -59.50 -23.64 22.75
N ARG A 32 -60.12 -24.79 23.05
CA ARG A 32 -61.58 -24.91 23.05
C ARG A 32 -62.13 -24.28 24.32
N GLN A 33 -62.59 -23.04 24.23
CA GLN A 33 -63.88 -22.57 24.79
C GLN A 33 -64.03 -21.04 24.64
N ARG A 34 -65.26 -20.64 24.29
CA ARG A 34 -65.85 -19.29 24.14
C ARG A 34 -65.63 -18.59 22.80
N GLN A 35 -66.62 -18.74 21.93
CA GLN A 35 -66.75 -18.10 20.62
C GLN A 35 -67.46 -16.73 20.65
N ASP A 36 -67.68 -16.09 21.80
CA ASP A 36 -68.48 -14.85 21.86
C ASP A 36 -67.66 -13.55 22.04
N SER A 37 -66.33 -13.59 22.02
CA SER A 37 -65.48 -12.38 22.04
C SER A 37 -64.72 -12.13 20.73
N LEU A 38 -65.14 -12.78 19.63
CA LEU A 38 -64.41 -12.79 18.35
C LEU A 38 -64.57 -11.51 17.53
N ALA A 39 -65.55 -10.65 17.86
CA ALA A 39 -65.74 -9.36 17.19
C ALA A 39 -64.88 -8.22 17.78
N GLU A 40 -64.30 -8.39 18.97
CA GLU A 40 -63.51 -7.34 19.65
C GLU A 40 -62.00 -7.45 19.34
N ASN A 41 -61.49 -8.65 19.00
CA ASN A 41 -60.07 -8.86 18.66
C ASN A 41 -59.69 -8.51 17.20
N LEU A 42 -60.62 -7.96 16.40
CA LEU A 42 -60.38 -7.59 15.00
C LEU A 42 -59.59 -6.27 14.82
N GLN A 43 -59.28 -5.56 15.92
CA GLN A 43 -58.30 -4.47 15.99
C GLN A 43 -56.98 -4.91 16.67
N ARG A 44 -56.54 -6.17 16.50
CA ARG A 44 -55.18 -6.55 16.92
C ARG A 44 -54.16 -5.86 16.01
N VAL A 45 -53.57 -4.80 16.56
CA VAL A 45 -52.29 -4.20 16.15
C VAL A 45 -51.36 -5.32 15.68
N ALA A 46 -50.79 -5.18 14.48
CA ALA A 46 -49.78 -6.11 14.00
C ALA A 46 -48.67 -6.22 15.06
N LEU A 47 -48.34 -7.43 15.51
CA LEU A 47 -47.27 -7.62 16.52
C LEU A 47 -46.00 -6.92 16.04
N HIS A 48 -45.36 -6.19 16.95
CA HIS A 48 -44.13 -5.49 16.64
C HIS A 48 -43.03 -6.52 16.37
N PRO A 49 -42.10 -6.32 15.40
CA PRO A 49 -41.02 -7.26 15.13
C PRO A 49 -40.23 -7.69 16.37
N LEU A 50 -40.10 -6.79 17.35
CA LEU A 50 -39.46 -7.07 18.64
C LEU A 50 -40.10 -8.21 19.44
N ASP A 51 -41.41 -8.39 19.33
CA ASP A 51 -42.14 -9.46 20.04
C ASP A 51 -41.71 -10.83 19.54
N GLN A 52 -41.36 -10.94 18.25
CA GLN A 52 -40.79 -12.15 17.67
C GLN A 52 -39.39 -12.44 18.22
N PHE A 53 -38.55 -11.41 18.39
CA PHE A 53 -37.18 -11.57 18.90
C PHE A 53 -37.21 -12.11 20.33
N ARG A 54 -38.06 -11.52 21.19
CA ARG A 54 -38.27 -11.96 22.58
C ARG A 54 -38.87 -13.37 22.66
N ALA A 55 -39.79 -13.71 21.76
CA ALA A 55 -40.37 -15.05 21.71
C ALA A 55 -39.33 -16.13 21.36
N PHE A 56 -38.42 -15.84 20.42
CA PHE A 56 -37.34 -16.76 20.07
C PHE A 56 -36.33 -16.90 21.21
N GLN A 57 -35.95 -15.79 21.85
CA GLN A 57 -35.07 -15.80 23.03
C GLN A 57 -35.68 -16.61 24.18
N THR A 58 -36.97 -16.44 24.47
CA THR A 58 -37.70 -17.22 25.49
C THR A 58 -37.71 -18.73 25.21
N LEU A 59 -37.68 -19.12 23.92
CA LEU A 59 -37.63 -20.54 23.53
C LEU A 59 -36.21 -21.11 23.59
N MET A 60 -35.21 -20.31 23.23
CA MET A 60 -33.80 -20.65 23.47
C MET A 60 -33.51 -20.84 24.96
N ASP A 61 -34.01 -19.94 25.82
CA ASP A 61 -33.86 -20.03 27.28
C ASP A 61 -34.53 -21.28 27.87
N LYS A 62 -35.53 -21.84 27.16
CA LYS A 62 -36.20 -23.10 27.50
C LYS A 62 -35.48 -24.34 26.96
N GLY A 63 -34.33 -24.18 26.31
CA GLY A 63 -33.46 -25.26 25.83
C GLY A 63 -33.80 -25.83 24.46
N LEU A 64 -34.61 -25.15 23.64
CA LEU A 64 -34.84 -25.57 22.25
C LEU A 64 -33.65 -25.16 21.36
N SER A 65 -33.32 -25.96 20.35
CA SER A 65 -32.27 -25.61 19.37
C SER A 65 -32.77 -24.57 18.35
N GLU A 66 -31.84 -23.88 17.67
CA GLU A 66 -32.18 -22.96 16.58
C GLU A 66 -32.99 -23.65 15.47
N GLU A 67 -32.69 -24.92 15.20
CA GLU A 67 -33.36 -25.76 14.19
C GLU A 67 -34.79 -26.12 14.60
N ASP A 68 -35.01 -26.43 15.88
CA ASP A 68 -36.34 -26.73 16.42
C ASP A 68 -37.23 -25.47 16.40
N ILE A 69 -36.65 -24.32 16.73
CA ILE A 69 -37.34 -23.02 16.64
C ILE A 69 -37.66 -22.71 15.17
N ALA A 70 -36.71 -22.89 14.25
CA ALA A 70 -36.90 -22.68 12.83
C ALA A 70 -38.06 -23.51 12.27
N ALA A 71 -38.09 -24.81 12.59
CA ALA A 71 -39.15 -25.73 12.21
C ALA A 71 -40.51 -25.30 12.78
N ARG A 72 -40.55 -24.84 14.04
CA ARG A 72 -41.79 -24.44 14.72
C ARG A 72 -42.42 -23.16 14.18
N PHE A 73 -41.61 -22.23 13.68
CA PHE A 73 -42.06 -20.96 13.11
C PHE A 73 -42.06 -20.92 11.58
N PHE A 74 -41.72 -22.04 10.92
CA PHE A 74 -41.62 -22.14 9.46
C PHE A 74 -40.67 -21.09 8.85
N VAL A 75 -39.52 -20.88 9.50
CA VAL A 75 -38.44 -20.00 9.04
C VAL A 75 -37.14 -20.81 8.89
N THR A 76 -36.12 -20.25 8.25
CA THR A 76 -34.81 -20.91 8.18
C THR A 76 -34.03 -20.72 9.48
N PRO A 77 -33.10 -21.63 9.84
CA PRO A 77 -32.21 -21.45 11.01
C PRO A 77 -31.44 -20.12 10.96
N ALA A 78 -31.04 -19.67 9.77
CA ALA A 78 -30.40 -18.37 9.56
C ALA A 78 -31.26 -17.19 10.03
N VAL A 79 -32.58 -17.24 9.79
CA VAL A 79 -33.52 -16.20 10.27
C VAL A 79 -33.62 -16.25 11.79
N VAL A 80 -33.66 -17.43 12.41
CA VAL A 80 -33.67 -17.55 13.88
C VAL A 80 -32.40 -16.94 14.47
N LYS A 81 -31.23 -17.27 13.92
CA LYS A 81 -29.93 -16.74 14.35
C LYS A 81 -29.85 -15.22 14.24
N GLN A 82 -30.31 -14.64 13.13
CA GLN A 82 -30.41 -13.19 12.93
C GLN A 82 -31.32 -12.53 13.98
N ARG A 83 -32.49 -13.13 14.24
CA ARG A 83 -33.48 -12.59 15.19
C ARG A 83 -32.99 -12.66 16.64
N LEU A 84 -32.29 -13.75 17.00
CA LEU A 84 -31.62 -13.87 18.29
C LEU A 84 -30.50 -12.84 18.44
N ARG A 85 -29.73 -12.56 17.38
CA ARG A 85 -28.70 -11.51 17.41
C ARG A 85 -29.28 -10.11 17.66
N LEU A 86 -30.45 -9.80 17.10
CA LEU A 86 -31.13 -8.53 17.40
C LEU A 86 -31.66 -8.46 18.84
N ALA A 87 -32.01 -9.61 19.43
CA ALA A 87 -32.46 -9.69 20.82
C ALA A 87 -31.33 -9.41 21.83
N THR A 88 -30.06 -9.49 21.43
CA THR A 88 -28.92 -9.23 22.33
C THR A 88 -28.53 -7.74 22.42
N VAL A 89 -29.18 -6.85 21.66
CA VAL A 89 -28.95 -5.39 21.71
C VAL A 89 -29.46 -4.82 23.05
N SER A 90 -28.90 -3.69 23.51
CA SER A 90 -29.25 -3.06 24.80
C SER A 90 -30.78 -2.96 25.01
N PRO A 91 -31.30 -3.35 26.19
CA PRO A 91 -32.71 -3.22 26.51
C PRO A 91 -33.29 -1.82 26.25
N LYS A 92 -32.51 -0.77 26.51
CA LYS A 92 -32.95 0.62 26.26
C LYS A 92 -33.14 0.90 24.78
N LEU A 93 -32.25 0.39 23.93
CA LEU A 93 -32.38 0.56 22.49
C LEU A 93 -33.54 -0.27 21.92
N LEU A 94 -33.81 -1.45 22.49
CA LEU A 94 -34.99 -2.24 22.15
C LEU A 94 -36.30 -1.53 22.53
N GLU A 95 -36.33 -0.80 23.66
CA GLU A 95 -37.47 0.06 24.02
C GLU A 95 -37.66 1.20 23.03
N ILE A 96 -36.59 1.91 22.67
CA ILE A 96 -36.64 2.98 21.66
C ILE A 96 -37.11 2.43 20.30
N TYR A 97 -36.71 1.21 19.94
CA TYR A 97 -37.21 0.52 18.75
C TYR A 97 -38.70 0.18 18.86
N ALA A 98 -39.18 -0.26 20.01
CA ALA A 98 -40.60 -0.53 20.27
C ALA A 98 -41.47 0.73 20.19
N GLU A 99 -40.89 1.90 20.48
CA GLU A 99 -41.53 3.22 20.40
C GLU A 99 -41.39 3.88 19.00
N ASP A 100 -40.98 3.12 17.97
CA ASP A 100 -40.75 3.61 16.60
C ASP A 100 -39.67 4.73 16.51
N GLY A 101 -38.79 4.84 17.51
CA GLY A 101 -37.71 5.84 17.57
C GLY A 101 -36.49 5.52 16.70
N MET A 102 -36.35 4.26 16.26
CA MET A 102 -35.34 3.80 15.31
C MET A 102 -35.93 2.78 14.32
N ASN A 103 -35.30 2.62 13.16
CA ASN A 103 -35.70 1.59 12.20
C ASN A 103 -34.90 0.28 12.40
N LEU A 104 -35.28 -0.77 11.67
CA LEU A 104 -34.61 -2.06 11.76
C LEU A 104 -33.13 -1.99 11.33
N ASP A 105 -32.80 -1.19 10.32
CA ASP A 105 -31.43 -1.05 9.82
C ASP A 105 -30.48 -0.43 10.85
N MET A 106 -30.97 0.54 11.62
CA MET A 106 -30.26 1.10 12.77
C MET A 106 -30.04 0.05 13.86
N LEU A 107 -31.05 -0.75 14.16
CA LEU A 107 -30.95 -1.81 15.17
C LEU A 107 -29.95 -2.89 14.74
N MET A 108 -29.95 -3.28 13.45
CA MET A 108 -28.95 -4.18 12.87
C MET A 108 -27.53 -3.62 13.05
N ALA A 109 -27.32 -2.32 12.80
CA ALA A 109 -26.03 -1.67 13.00
C ALA A 109 -25.53 -1.73 14.46
N PHE A 110 -26.42 -1.59 15.45
CA PHE A 110 -26.03 -1.71 16.86
C PHE A 110 -25.64 -3.13 17.27
N SER A 111 -26.13 -4.14 16.55
CA SER A 111 -25.80 -5.54 16.81
C SER A 111 -24.35 -5.90 16.47
N VAL A 112 -23.55 -4.99 15.89
CA VAL A 112 -22.12 -5.21 15.64
C VAL A 112 -21.32 -5.28 16.95
N SER A 113 -21.70 -4.52 17.99
CA SER A 113 -21.02 -4.54 19.28
C SER A 113 -21.84 -5.31 20.31
N ASP A 114 -21.18 -6.09 21.17
CA ASP A 114 -21.82 -6.77 22.31
C ASP A 114 -21.91 -5.89 23.56
N SER A 115 -21.27 -4.71 23.56
CA SER A 115 -21.26 -3.80 24.72
C SER A 115 -22.49 -2.89 24.72
N HIS A 116 -23.43 -3.17 25.63
CA HIS A 116 -24.63 -2.34 25.83
C HIS A 116 -24.29 -0.88 26.18
N GLU A 117 -23.26 -0.67 27.00
CA GLU A 117 -22.81 0.68 27.38
C GLU A 117 -22.34 1.47 26.14
N ARG A 118 -21.55 0.84 25.27
CA ARG A 118 -21.07 1.47 24.04
C ARG A 118 -22.20 1.74 23.06
N GLN A 119 -23.14 0.81 22.90
CA GLN A 119 -24.33 1.01 22.06
C GLN A 119 -25.15 2.22 22.55
N GLU A 120 -25.39 2.33 23.85
CA GLU A 120 -26.11 3.46 24.46
C GLU A 120 -25.35 4.78 24.32
N GLN A 121 -24.03 4.76 24.50
CA GLN A 121 -23.19 5.94 24.31
C GLN A 121 -23.21 6.43 22.87
N VAL A 122 -23.10 5.53 21.89
CA VAL A 122 -23.20 5.88 20.48
C VAL A 122 -24.58 6.45 20.18
N TRP A 123 -25.65 5.84 20.67
CA TRP A 123 -27.01 6.40 20.53
C TRP A 123 -27.14 7.81 21.13
N ALA A 124 -26.61 8.04 22.33
CA ALA A 124 -26.63 9.35 22.99
C ALA A 124 -25.80 10.41 22.23
N SER A 125 -24.75 10.00 21.51
CA SER A 125 -23.91 10.90 20.70
C SER A 125 -24.59 11.35 19.39
N ILE A 126 -25.63 10.65 18.95
CA ILE A 126 -26.37 10.95 17.73
C ILE A 126 -27.28 12.16 17.98
N THR A 127 -26.85 13.32 17.50
CA THR A 127 -27.57 14.59 17.63
C THR A 127 -28.19 15.03 16.31
N GLN A 128 -27.60 14.61 15.18
CA GLN A 128 -28.01 15.05 13.86
C GLN A 128 -28.71 13.93 13.07
N PRO A 129 -29.69 14.23 12.21
CA PRO A 129 -30.43 13.20 11.47
C PRO A 129 -29.58 12.28 10.58
N TRP A 130 -28.43 12.74 10.09
CA TRP A 130 -27.52 11.94 9.25
C TRP A 130 -26.69 10.93 10.05
N GLN A 131 -26.48 11.19 11.33
CA GLN A 131 -25.76 10.26 12.21
C GLN A 131 -26.62 9.04 12.57
N LYS A 132 -27.93 9.10 12.30
CA LYS A 132 -28.86 7.98 12.46
C LYS A 132 -28.71 6.94 11.35
N GLU A 133 -27.94 7.18 10.32
CA GLU A 133 -27.74 6.20 9.25
C GLU A 133 -26.94 4.99 9.74
N ALA A 134 -27.35 3.77 9.33
CA ALA A 134 -26.75 2.51 9.77
C ALA A 134 -25.24 2.43 9.50
N TYR A 135 -24.77 3.01 8.39
CA TYR A 135 -23.34 3.13 8.08
C TYR A 135 -22.60 3.96 9.14
N HIS A 136 -23.13 5.13 9.51
CA HIS A 136 -22.50 6.01 10.50
C HIS A 136 -22.47 5.38 11.89
N ILE A 137 -23.56 4.70 12.28
CA ILE A 137 -23.63 3.96 13.55
C ILE A 137 -22.55 2.89 13.59
N ARG A 138 -22.44 2.06 12.55
CA ARG A 138 -21.38 1.03 12.45
C ARG A 138 -19.99 1.64 12.53
N ARG A 139 -19.70 2.65 11.71
CA ARG A 139 -18.41 3.36 11.71
C ARG A 139 -18.06 3.91 13.09
N THR A 140 -19.03 4.44 13.83
CA THR A 140 -18.80 4.99 15.17
C THR A 140 -18.54 3.89 16.19
N LEU A 141 -19.27 2.77 16.11
CA LEU A 141 -19.06 1.61 16.98
C LEU A 141 -17.69 0.98 16.76
N THR A 142 -17.23 0.89 15.51
CA THR A 142 -15.96 0.27 15.12
C THR A 142 -14.79 1.24 15.01
N ALA A 143 -14.97 2.53 15.31
CA ALA A 143 -13.93 3.56 15.17
C ALA A 143 -12.66 3.30 16.00
N SER A 144 -12.78 2.58 17.11
CA SER A 144 -11.65 2.19 17.97
C SER A 144 -11.18 0.75 17.71
N SER A 145 -11.59 0.16 16.60
CA SER A 145 -11.32 -1.23 16.24
C SER A 145 -10.66 -1.31 14.89
N ILE A 146 -9.90 -2.38 14.68
CA ILE A 146 -9.14 -2.60 13.45
C ILE A 146 -9.86 -3.64 12.61
N PRO A 147 -10.15 -3.39 11.32
CA PRO A 147 -10.78 -4.39 10.47
C PRO A 147 -9.84 -5.59 10.27
N ALA A 148 -10.42 -6.79 10.12
CA ALA A 148 -9.67 -8.03 9.94
C ALA A 148 -8.79 -8.05 8.67
N TYR A 149 -9.13 -7.26 7.65
CA TYR A 149 -8.32 -7.09 6.45
C TYR A 149 -7.12 -6.14 6.61
N ASP A 150 -6.97 -5.43 7.74
CA ASP A 150 -5.78 -4.62 8.02
C ASP A 150 -4.54 -5.51 7.98
N LYS A 151 -3.46 -5.02 7.37
CA LYS A 151 -2.19 -5.76 7.24
C LYS A 151 -1.66 -6.29 8.56
N ARG A 152 -1.89 -5.58 9.69
CA ARG A 152 -1.49 -6.04 11.03
C ARG A 152 -2.30 -7.25 11.48
N ALA A 153 -3.62 -7.24 11.23
CA ALA A 153 -4.50 -8.35 11.56
C ALA A 153 -4.20 -9.58 10.70
N ARG A 154 -3.95 -9.39 9.40
CA ARG A 154 -3.50 -10.46 8.49
C ARG A 154 -2.13 -11.02 8.89
N PHE A 155 -1.19 -10.16 9.25
CA PHE A 155 0.15 -10.56 9.68
C PHE A 155 0.15 -11.40 10.96
N VAL A 156 -0.66 -11.05 11.96
CA VAL A 156 -0.78 -11.89 13.18
C VAL A 156 -1.60 -13.15 12.89
N GLY A 157 -2.66 -13.02 12.09
CA GLY A 157 -3.68 -14.04 11.86
C GLY A 157 -4.80 -13.95 12.90
N LEU A 158 -6.05 -14.12 12.46
CA LEU A 158 -7.22 -14.04 13.35
C LEU A 158 -7.20 -15.10 14.45
N ASP A 159 -6.80 -16.33 14.12
CA ASP A 159 -6.77 -17.44 15.08
C ASP A 159 -5.75 -17.19 16.21
N ALA A 160 -4.58 -16.63 15.89
CA ALA A 160 -3.58 -16.28 16.88
C ALA A 160 -4.04 -15.15 17.81
N TYR A 161 -4.75 -14.15 17.26
CA TYR A 161 -5.34 -13.08 18.06
C TYR A 161 -6.47 -13.58 18.98
N ILE A 162 -7.34 -14.47 18.49
CA ILE A 162 -8.39 -15.11 19.29
C ILE A 162 -7.78 -15.99 20.39
N ALA A 163 -6.74 -16.78 20.07
CA ALA A 163 -6.02 -17.61 21.03
C ALA A 163 -5.34 -16.78 22.14
N ALA A 164 -4.91 -15.56 21.81
CA ALA A 164 -4.38 -14.60 22.79
C ALA A 164 -5.46 -13.91 23.65
N GLY A 165 -6.74 -14.27 23.46
CA GLY A 165 -7.88 -13.72 24.20
C GLY A 165 -8.47 -12.44 23.59
N GLY A 166 -8.11 -12.11 22.35
CA GLY A 166 -8.56 -10.89 21.70
C GLY A 166 -10.04 -10.95 21.27
N PRO A 167 -10.86 -9.93 21.61
CA PRO A 167 -12.25 -9.89 21.17
C PRO A 167 -12.34 -9.55 19.68
N VAL A 168 -13.15 -10.31 18.95
CA VAL A 168 -13.50 -10.08 17.53
C VAL A 168 -15.00 -9.83 17.43
N MET A 169 -15.37 -8.66 16.91
CA MET A 169 -16.75 -8.30 16.59
C MET A 169 -17.05 -8.70 15.14
N ARG A 170 -18.19 -9.34 14.90
CA ARG A 170 -18.67 -9.70 13.55
C ARG A 170 -20.06 -9.14 13.34
N ASP A 171 -20.30 -8.47 12.22
CA ASP A 171 -21.64 -8.13 11.76
C ASP A 171 -22.26 -9.39 11.14
N LEU A 172 -23.41 -9.81 11.64
CA LEU A 172 -24.13 -10.95 11.09
C LEU A 172 -24.98 -10.55 9.87
N PHE A 173 -25.19 -9.25 9.67
CA PHE A 173 -26.09 -8.71 8.65
C PHE A 173 -25.36 -8.21 7.41
N THR A 174 -24.03 -8.11 7.48
CA THR A 174 -23.18 -7.68 6.37
C THR A 174 -22.06 -8.70 6.18
N PRO A 175 -21.69 -9.06 4.94
CA PRO A 175 -20.49 -9.85 4.71
C PRO A 175 -19.26 -8.99 5.01
N ASP A 176 -18.76 -9.10 6.23
CA ASP A 176 -17.49 -8.48 6.62
C ASP A 176 -16.37 -9.48 6.35
N GLU A 177 -15.26 -9.03 5.77
CA GLU A 177 -14.04 -9.81 5.52
C GLU A 177 -13.32 -10.21 6.83
N GLY A 178 -14.00 -10.87 7.77
CA GLY A 178 -13.46 -11.40 9.03
C GLY A 178 -13.81 -10.61 10.30
N GLY A 179 -14.49 -9.47 10.20
CA GLY A 179 -14.95 -8.65 11.33
C GLY A 179 -13.96 -7.57 11.79
N TRP A 180 -14.09 -7.11 13.03
CA TRP A 180 -13.26 -6.06 13.65
C TRP A 180 -12.63 -6.53 14.96
N LEU A 181 -11.33 -6.27 15.11
CA LEU A 181 -10.55 -6.55 16.31
C LEU A 181 -10.75 -5.42 17.32
N GLY A 182 -11.29 -5.77 18.50
CA GLY A 182 -11.65 -4.81 19.53
C GLY A 182 -10.48 -4.31 20.41
N ASP A 183 -9.43 -5.11 20.55
CA ASP A 183 -8.27 -4.82 21.41
C ASP A 183 -7.04 -4.46 20.55
N VAL A 184 -6.91 -3.16 20.27
CA VAL A 184 -5.79 -2.61 19.50
C VAL A 184 -4.44 -2.78 20.21
N PRO A 185 -4.30 -2.48 21.52
CA PRO A 185 -3.05 -2.74 22.25
C PRO A 185 -2.60 -4.20 22.21
N LEU A 186 -3.53 -5.17 22.31
CA LEU A 186 -3.20 -6.58 22.16
C LEU A 186 -2.66 -6.89 20.77
N LEU A 187 -3.32 -6.39 19.72
CA LEU A 187 -2.86 -6.58 18.34
C LEU A 187 -1.47 -5.98 18.15
N GLU A 188 -1.23 -4.75 18.59
CA GLU A 188 0.07 -4.09 18.49
C GLU A 188 1.17 -4.88 19.20
N ARG A 189 0.89 -5.41 20.40
CA ARG A 189 1.82 -6.28 21.12
C ARG A 189 2.15 -7.55 20.33
N LEU A 190 1.15 -8.24 19.78
CA LEU A 190 1.36 -9.47 18.99
C LEU A 190 2.15 -9.19 17.70
N VAL A 191 1.87 -8.07 17.03
CA VAL A 191 2.63 -7.63 15.86
C VAL A 191 4.09 -7.37 16.25
N SER A 192 4.34 -6.61 17.32
CA SER A 192 5.69 -6.32 17.79
C SER A 192 6.45 -7.59 18.19
N GLU A 193 5.81 -8.53 18.90
CA GLU A 193 6.42 -9.81 19.28
C GLU A 193 6.77 -10.67 18.06
N LYS A 194 5.88 -10.74 17.07
CA LYS A 194 6.13 -11.50 15.83
C LYS A 194 7.22 -10.86 14.98
N LEU A 195 7.22 -9.53 14.86
CA LEU A 195 8.27 -8.78 14.16
C LEU A 195 9.61 -8.87 14.88
N ALA A 196 9.65 -8.84 16.22
CA ALA A 196 10.89 -9.02 16.99
C ALA A 196 11.52 -10.40 16.74
N LYS A 197 10.71 -11.48 16.73
CA LYS A 197 11.21 -12.82 16.39
C LYS A 197 11.78 -12.90 14.99
N ALA A 198 11.13 -12.26 14.02
CA ALA A 198 11.65 -12.17 12.65
C ALA A 198 12.96 -11.36 12.61
N ALA A 199 13.04 -10.27 13.35
CA ALA A 199 14.24 -9.45 13.45
C ALA A 199 15.40 -10.22 14.07
N ASP A 200 15.18 -10.98 15.14
CA ASP A 200 16.20 -11.82 15.78
C ASP A 200 16.72 -12.91 14.82
N ALA A 201 15.82 -13.52 14.03
CA ALA A 201 16.18 -14.51 13.01
C ALA A 201 17.07 -13.90 11.92
N VAL A 202 16.72 -12.70 11.44
CA VAL A 202 17.54 -11.95 10.46
C VAL A 202 18.85 -11.52 11.11
N MET A 203 18.82 -11.07 12.36
CA MET A 203 20.02 -10.60 13.06
C MET A 203 21.05 -11.71 13.23
N ALA A 204 20.59 -12.95 13.47
CA ALA A 204 21.42 -14.14 13.56
C ALA A 204 22.14 -14.49 12.24
N GLU A 205 21.74 -13.93 11.10
CA GLU A 205 22.45 -14.07 9.83
C GLU A 205 23.83 -13.36 9.83
N GLY A 206 24.04 -12.37 10.72
CA GLY A 206 25.32 -11.66 10.88
C GLY A 206 25.36 -10.22 10.37
N TRP A 207 24.19 -9.59 10.15
CA TRP A 207 24.11 -8.17 9.76
C TRP A 207 24.65 -7.24 10.87
N LYS A 208 24.90 -5.96 10.55
CA LYS A 208 25.26 -4.94 11.55
C LYS A 208 24.06 -4.44 12.35
N TRP A 209 22.95 -4.23 11.66
CA TRP A 209 21.72 -3.69 12.22
C TRP A 209 20.51 -4.25 11.50
N VAL A 210 19.39 -4.32 12.22
CA VAL A 210 18.08 -4.70 11.68
C VAL A 210 17.09 -3.65 12.15
N GLU A 211 16.43 -2.98 11.21
CA GLU A 211 15.41 -1.98 11.52
C GLU A 211 14.03 -2.54 11.17
N VAL A 212 13.11 -2.43 12.13
CA VAL A 212 11.83 -3.14 12.10
C VAL A 212 10.72 -2.12 12.24
N ASN A 213 9.80 -2.12 11.28
CA ASN A 213 8.60 -1.31 11.36
C ASN A 213 7.46 -1.98 10.60
N VAL A 214 6.22 -1.76 11.02
CA VAL A 214 5.04 -2.22 10.26
C VAL A 214 5.00 -1.55 8.89
N ASP A 215 5.43 -0.30 8.82
CA ASP A 215 5.52 0.46 7.58
C ASP A 215 6.70 1.41 7.58
N PHE A 216 7.23 1.69 6.39
CA PHE A 216 8.34 2.60 6.18
C PHE A 216 7.97 3.56 5.05
N LEU A 217 8.23 4.84 5.27
CA LEU A 217 7.99 5.88 4.27
C LEU A 217 8.69 5.56 2.95
N TYR A 218 8.09 6.00 1.84
CA TYR A 218 8.71 5.93 0.52
C TYR A 218 10.05 6.69 0.55
N GLY A 219 11.08 6.08 -0.02
CA GLY A 219 12.43 6.66 -0.06
C GLY A 219 13.25 6.55 1.23
N HIS A 220 12.84 5.77 2.24
CA HIS A 220 13.65 5.52 3.45
C HIS A 220 15.06 4.97 3.18
N THR A 221 15.30 4.36 2.02
CA THR A 221 16.57 3.80 1.56
C THR A 221 17.41 4.78 0.73
N VAL A 222 16.92 5.99 0.48
CA VAL A 222 17.64 6.98 -0.33
C VAL A 222 18.96 7.36 0.35
N GLY A 223 20.04 7.36 -0.44
CA GLY A 223 21.38 7.67 0.04
C GLY A 223 22.10 6.50 0.73
N GLN A 224 21.50 5.31 0.76
CA GLN A 224 22.14 4.08 1.24
C GLN A 224 22.62 3.25 0.04
N ARG A 225 23.82 2.69 0.13
CA ARG A 225 24.33 1.78 -0.91
C ARG A 225 23.79 0.38 -0.65
N ARG A 226 23.30 -0.29 -1.69
CA ARG A 226 22.81 -1.66 -1.58
C ARG A 226 23.85 -2.66 -2.05
N LEU A 227 24.20 -3.62 -1.20
CA LEU A 227 25.14 -4.70 -1.51
C LEU A 227 24.59 -5.62 -2.59
N LYS A 228 25.46 -6.08 -3.50
CA LYS A 228 25.11 -7.08 -4.50
C LYS A 228 25.20 -8.46 -3.87
N GLY A 229 24.06 -9.10 -3.67
CA GLY A 229 24.00 -10.50 -3.28
C GLY A 229 24.26 -11.41 -4.47
N GLU A 230 24.91 -12.54 -4.23
CA GLU A 230 25.05 -13.61 -5.22
C GLU A 230 23.87 -14.57 -5.09
N ILE A 231 23.08 -14.70 -6.15
CA ILE A 231 22.01 -15.69 -6.22
C ILE A 231 22.67 -17.07 -6.32
N VAL A 232 22.51 -17.90 -5.30
CA VAL A 232 23.05 -19.26 -5.31
C VAL A 232 22.25 -20.08 -6.34
N PRO A 233 22.88 -20.62 -7.41
CA PRO A 233 22.19 -21.46 -8.37
C PRO A 233 21.69 -22.73 -7.70
N ARG A 234 20.66 -23.35 -8.28
CA ARG A 234 20.19 -24.66 -7.83
C ARG A 234 21.30 -25.68 -7.96
N THR A 235 21.40 -26.56 -6.96
CA THR A 235 22.23 -27.75 -7.11
C THR A 235 21.60 -28.71 -8.14
N GLU A 236 22.39 -29.62 -8.72
CA GLU A 236 21.86 -30.62 -9.67
C GLU A 236 20.72 -31.44 -9.06
N ASP A 237 20.80 -31.75 -7.76
CA ASP A 237 19.76 -32.47 -7.02
C ASP A 237 18.48 -31.62 -6.83
N GLU A 238 18.63 -30.33 -6.53
CA GLU A 238 17.50 -29.39 -6.43
C GLU A 238 16.82 -29.17 -7.79
N GLU A 239 17.59 -29.11 -8.87
CA GLU A 239 17.09 -28.95 -10.22
C GLU A 239 16.34 -30.20 -10.70
N ALA A 240 16.87 -31.40 -10.44
CA ALA A 240 16.17 -32.64 -10.70
C ALA A 240 14.84 -32.71 -9.93
N ARG A 241 14.86 -32.34 -8.64
CA ARG A 241 13.64 -32.28 -7.82
C ARG A 241 12.63 -31.26 -8.33
N TYR A 242 13.07 -30.10 -8.79
CA TYR A 242 12.19 -29.09 -9.40
C TYR A 242 11.52 -29.63 -10.65
N ILE A 243 12.28 -30.26 -11.56
CA ILE A 243 11.75 -30.86 -12.78
C ILE A 243 10.71 -31.94 -12.46
N ASP A 244 11.02 -32.83 -11.51
CA ASP A 244 10.12 -33.92 -11.10
C ASP A 244 8.81 -33.38 -10.50
N LEU A 245 8.90 -32.39 -9.60
CA LEU A 245 7.72 -31.78 -8.97
C LEU A 245 6.87 -31.00 -9.95
N SER A 246 7.48 -30.22 -10.85
CA SER A 246 6.78 -29.49 -11.90
C SER A 246 6.06 -30.43 -12.87
N ALA A 247 6.71 -31.54 -13.26
CA ALA A 247 6.08 -32.56 -14.10
C ALA A 247 4.97 -33.35 -13.38
N GLU A 248 5.02 -33.49 -12.06
CA GLU A 248 3.91 -34.04 -11.26
C GLU A 248 2.74 -33.04 -11.20
N TYR A 249 3.04 -31.75 -10.99
CA TYR A 249 2.04 -30.68 -10.93
C TYR A 249 1.29 -30.54 -12.26
N GLU A 250 2.01 -30.45 -13.38
CA GLU A 250 1.41 -30.35 -14.73
C GLU A 250 0.52 -31.55 -15.04
N ARG A 251 0.97 -32.77 -14.72
CA ARG A 251 0.19 -33.99 -14.94
C ARG A 251 -1.10 -34.01 -14.12
N LEU A 252 -1.03 -33.65 -12.84
CA LEU A 252 -2.21 -33.57 -11.98
C LEU A 252 -3.15 -32.44 -12.41
N ALA A 253 -2.62 -31.32 -12.90
CA ALA A 253 -3.44 -30.24 -13.43
C ALA A 253 -4.16 -30.68 -14.71
N GLU A 254 -3.48 -31.32 -15.66
CA GLU A 254 -4.07 -31.81 -16.92
C GLU A 254 -5.07 -32.95 -16.73
N GLU A 255 -4.80 -33.90 -15.83
CA GLU A 255 -5.72 -35.01 -15.51
C GLU A 255 -7.06 -34.51 -14.94
N HIS A 256 -7.06 -33.32 -14.34
CA HIS A 256 -8.21 -32.71 -13.69
C HIS A 256 -8.77 -31.47 -14.41
N ASP A 257 -8.13 -31.02 -15.50
CA ASP A 257 -8.64 -30.02 -16.44
C ASP A 257 -9.49 -30.71 -17.53
N THR A 258 -10.65 -31.26 -17.14
CA THR A 258 -11.59 -31.83 -18.10
C THR A 258 -12.31 -30.72 -18.84
N GLY A 259 -11.83 -30.40 -20.05
CA GLY A 259 -12.44 -29.45 -20.95
C GLY A 259 -13.96 -29.63 -21.12
N GLU A 260 -14.67 -28.52 -21.02
CA GLU A 260 -16.07 -28.26 -21.39
C GLU A 260 -17.22 -28.82 -20.52
N GLU A 261 -17.01 -29.77 -19.61
CA GLU A 261 -18.00 -30.12 -18.57
C GLU A 261 -17.37 -29.97 -17.19
N VAL A 262 -17.58 -28.83 -16.53
CA VAL A 262 -17.13 -28.57 -15.15
C VAL A 262 -17.61 -29.72 -14.25
N PRO A 263 -16.74 -30.64 -13.79
CA PRO A 263 -17.08 -31.49 -12.66
C PRO A 263 -17.12 -30.56 -11.45
N GLU A 264 -18.19 -30.65 -10.66
CA GLU A 264 -18.58 -29.67 -9.64
C GLU A 264 -17.61 -29.57 -8.43
N GLU A 265 -16.40 -30.13 -8.48
CA GLU A 265 -15.29 -29.94 -7.54
C GLU A 265 -14.11 -30.86 -7.94
N VAL A 266 -12.89 -30.33 -8.03
CA VAL A 266 -11.67 -31.17 -7.99
C VAL A 266 -11.69 -31.91 -6.64
N PRO A 267 -11.43 -33.23 -6.58
CA PRO A 267 -11.38 -33.92 -5.29
C PRO A 267 -10.45 -33.19 -4.31
N GLU A 268 -10.90 -32.98 -3.08
CA GLU A 268 -10.17 -32.18 -2.07
C GLU A 268 -8.72 -32.68 -1.87
N GLU A 269 -8.49 -34.00 -2.00
CA GLU A 269 -7.16 -34.62 -1.94
C GLU A 269 -6.22 -34.15 -3.08
N VAL A 270 -6.76 -33.94 -4.28
CA VAL A 270 -6.00 -33.48 -5.45
C VAL A 270 -5.68 -31.99 -5.33
N ASP A 271 -6.64 -31.18 -4.88
CA ASP A 271 -6.43 -29.75 -4.62
C ASP A 271 -5.38 -29.52 -3.53
N GLN A 272 -5.43 -30.30 -2.44
CA GLN A 272 -4.41 -30.31 -1.40
C GLN A 272 -3.03 -30.72 -1.94
N ARG A 273 -2.98 -31.71 -2.85
CA ARG A 273 -1.73 -32.16 -3.46
C ARG A 273 -1.15 -31.10 -4.40
N LEU A 274 -1.96 -30.49 -5.26
CA LEU A 274 -1.54 -29.39 -6.15
C LEU A 274 -1.03 -28.19 -5.35
N THR A 275 -1.73 -27.83 -4.27
CA THR A 275 -1.30 -26.76 -3.35
C THR A 275 0.05 -27.10 -2.71
N ALA A 276 0.24 -28.34 -2.24
CA ALA A 276 1.51 -28.78 -1.66
C ALA A 276 2.66 -28.76 -2.68
N LEU A 277 2.42 -29.27 -3.90
CA LEU A 277 3.41 -29.27 -4.98
C LEU A 277 3.79 -27.84 -5.38
N SER A 278 2.82 -26.96 -5.56
CA SER A 278 3.04 -25.54 -5.84
C SER A 278 3.89 -24.87 -4.75
N ALA A 279 3.61 -25.17 -3.47
CA ALA A 279 4.40 -24.65 -2.36
C ALA A 279 5.85 -25.19 -2.36
N GLU A 280 6.07 -26.47 -2.70
CA GLU A 280 7.42 -27.04 -2.81
C GLU A 280 8.19 -26.46 -4.02
N ILE A 281 7.53 -26.30 -5.17
CA ILE A 281 8.10 -25.65 -6.36
C ILE A 281 8.50 -24.21 -6.05
N ALA A 282 7.61 -23.45 -5.40
CA ALA A 282 7.88 -22.08 -4.98
C ALA A 282 9.08 -21.98 -4.02
N GLN A 283 9.25 -22.93 -3.09
CA GLN A 283 10.43 -22.99 -2.21
C GLN A 283 11.73 -23.25 -2.97
N LEU A 284 11.68 -24.07 -4.03
CA LEU A 284 12.84 -24.31 -4.90
C LEU A 284 13.12 -23.12 -5.84
N GLU A 285 12.11 -22.30 -6.14
CA GLU A 285 12.21 -21.04 -6.87
C GLU A 285 12.71 -19.87 -6.03
N GLU A 286 12.40 -19.85 -4.74
CA GLU A 286 12.93 -18.85 -3.83
C GLU A 286 14.45 -19.05 -3.65
N ARG A 287 15.24 -18.20 -4.30
CA ARG A 287 16.70 -18.24 -4.22
C ARG A 287 17.23 -17.16 -3.28
N PRO A 288 17.65 -17.51 -2.05
CA PRO A 288 18.22 -16.52 -1.16
C PRO A 288 19.53 -15.99 -1.73
N GLU A 289 19.67 -14.66 -1.69
CA GLU A 289 20.93 -13.98 -1.99
C GLU A 289 21.95 -14.29 -0.89
N ARG A 290 23.15 -14.73 -1.29
CA ARG A 290 24.30 -14.86 -0.39
C ARG A 290 25.10 -13.56 -0.41
N PHE A 291 25.46 -13.08 0.77
CA PHE A 291 26.30 -11.91 0.93
C PHE A 291 27.66 -12.33 1.50
N ASP A 292 28.69 -11.54 1.22
CA ASP A 292 29.99 -11.69 1.85
C ASP A 292 29.87 -11.31 3.34
N PRO A 293 30.29 -12.19 4.28
CA PRO A 293 30.23 -11.92 5.72
C PRO A 293 30.89 -10.60 6.15
N ASP A 294 31.99 -10.20 5.50
CA ASP A 294 32.69 -8.95 5.81
C ASP A 294 31.86 -7.72 5.39
N GLU A 295 31.03 -7.86 4.36
CA GLU A 295 30.08 -6.83 3.95
C GLU A 295 28.83 -6.83 4.82
N MET A 296 28.35 -7.99 5.27
CA MET A 296 27.23 -8.10 6.20
C MET A 296 27.52 -7.38 7.53
N ALA A 297 28.76 -7.43 8.01
CA ALA A 297 29.20 -6.73 9.22
C ALA A 297 29.11 -5.19 9.14
N ARG A 298 28.93 -4.62 7.94
CA ARG A 298 28.72 -3.17 7.72
C ARG A 298 27.34 -2.81 7.17
N ALA A 299 26.57 -3.79 6.72
CA ALA A 299 25.25 -3.61 6.15
C ALA A 299 24.15 -4.00 7.13
N GLY A 300 22.92 -3.57 6.86
CA GLY A 300 21.75 -3.97 7.63
C GLY A 300 20.55 -4.30 6.76
N CYS A 301 19.44 -4.54 7.46
CA CYS A 301 18.21 -5.04 6.87
C CYS A 301 17.00 -4.27 7.38
N TYR A 302 16.00 -4.13 6.50
CA TYR A 302 14.69 -3.63 6.85
C TYR A 302 13.68 -4.79 6.90
N VAL A 303 12.95 -4.89 7.99
CA VAL A 303 11.90 -5.89 8.17
C VAL A 303 10.55 -5.17 8.25
N ARG A 304 9.66 -5.48 7.30
CA ARG A 304 8.33 -4.84 7.19
C ARG A 304 7.21 -5.84 6.89
N VAL A 305 5.98 -5.34 6.92
CA VAL A 305 4.78 -6.07 6.53
C VAL A 305 4.19 -5.41 5.28
N ASN A 306 3.93 -6.18 4.22
CA ASN A 306 3.27 -5.66 3.01
C ASN A 306 1.75 -5.45 3.21
N ALA A 307 1.05 -4.96 2.20
CA ALA A 307 -0.40 -4.73 2.26
C ALA A 307 -1.20 -6.02 2.50
N GLU A 308 -0.67 -7.16 2.07
CA GLU A 308 -1.26 -8.48 2.21
C GLU A 308 -1.06 -9.07 3.62
N GLY A 309 -0.19 -8.49 4.45
CA GLY A 309 0.12 -9.01 5.78
C GLY A 309 1.26 -10.02 5.79
N GLU A 310 2.05 -10.11 4.74
CA GLU A 310 3.23 -10.97 4.64
C GLU A 310 4.49 -10.23 5.11
N LEU A 311 5.42 -10.99 5.69
CA LEU A 311 6.73 -10.47 6.10
C LEU A 311 7.59 -10.22 4.86
N ARG A 312 8.14 -9.00 4.75
CA ARG A 312 9.14 -8.65 3.74
C ARG A 312 10.42 -8.24 4.42
N VAL A 313 11.52 -8.90 4.05
CA VAL A 313 12.87 -8.61 4.55
C VAL A 313 13.71 -8.09 3.39
N GLU A 314 14.04 -6.81 3.44
CA GLU A 314 14.90 -6.15 2.45
C GLU A 314 16.34 -6.13 3.02
N ARG A 315 17.24 -6.89 2.41
CA ARG A 315 18.63 -7.11 2.87
C ARG A 315 19.66 -6.25 2.14
N GLY A 316 20.80 -6.03 2.77
CA GLY A 316 22.00 -5.52 2.12
C GLY A 316 22.12 -4.00 2.05
N PHE A 317 21.66 -3.24 3.04
CA PHE A 317 21.76 -1.77 3.03
C PHE A 317 22.93 -1.25 3.86
N VAL A 318 23.83 -0.49 3.23
CA VAL A 318 24.95 0.19 3.89
C VAL A 318 24.58 1.66 4.06
N ARG A 319 24.54 2.13 5.31
CA ARG A 319 24.33 3.54 5.62
C ARG A 319 25.58 4.34 5.29
N ARG A 320 25.42 5.64 5.03
CA ARG A 320 26.53 6.52 4.66
C ARG A 320 27.63 6.57 5.73
N GLU A 321 27.26 6.52 7.00
CA GLU A 321 28.19 6.46 8.13
C GLU A 321 28.94 5.13 8.26
N ASP A 322 28.47 4.07 7.59
CA ASP A 322 29.01 2.71 7.66
C ASP A 322 29.86 2.35 6.43
N GLU A 323 30.02 3.29 5.49
CA GLU A 323 30.91 3.09 4.35
C GLU A 323 32.38 3.11 4.79
N PRO A 324 33.22 2.24 4.22
CA PRO A 324 34.65 2.31 4.48
C PRO A 324 35.17 3.67 4.00
N PRO A 325 36.06 4.33 4.76
CA PRO A 325 36.73 5.52 4.26
C PRO A 325 37.40 5.18 2.94
N VAL A 326 37.16 6.02 1.92
CA VAL A 326 37.83 5.88 0.63
C VAL A 326 39.33 5.98 0.92
N GLU A 327 40.06 4.90 0.69
CA GLU A 327 41.52 5.00 0.59
C GLU A 327 41.77 5.91 -0.61
N GLU A 328 42.10 7.17 -0.35
CA GLU A 328 42.69 8.02 -1.37
C GLU A 328 43.93 7.27 -1.85
N VAL A 329 43.87 6.75 -3.08
CA VAL A 329 45.07 6.32 -3.79
C VAL A 329 45.81 7.62 -4.09
N ILE A 330 46.55 8.12 -3.09
CA ILE A 330 47.54 9.15 -3.27
C ILE A 330 48.54 8.53 -4.25
N PRO A 331 48.67 9.04 -5.49
CA PRO A 331 49.76 8.60 -6.34
C PRO A 331 51.05 8.88 -5.56
N GLU A 332 51.94 7.89 -5.44
CA GLU A 332 53.21 8.03 -4.69
C GLU A 332 53.90 9.36 -5.06
N GLY A 333 53.77 10.35 -4.17
CA GLY A 333 54.30 11.71 -4.37
C GLY A 333 53.27 12.83 -4.16
N GLY A 334 52.85 13.05 -2.92
CA GLY A 334 52.14 14.29 -2.53
C GLY A 334 51.44 14.17 -1.19
N THR A 335 52.02 14.75 -0.14
CA THR A 335 51.42 14.81 1.21
C THR A 335 50.16 15.70 1.21
N PRO A 336 49.07 15.32 1.92
CA PRO A 336 47.89 16.17 2.02
C PRO A 336 47.93 17.03 3.29
N GLU A 337 47.80 18.35 3.13
CA GLU A 337 47.14 19.20 4.12
C GLU A 337 46.31 20.23 3.35
N CYS A 338 44.99 20.08 3.41
CA CYS A 338 44.08 21.22 3.29
C CYS A 338 42.74 20.87 3.92
N ASP A 339 42.58 21.36 5.14
CA ASP A 339 41.36 21.41 5.92
C ASP A 339 40.25 22.16 5.17
N VAL A 340 39.05 21.59 5.16
CA VAL A 340 37.90 22.11 4.42
C VAL A 340 37.26 23.23 5.23
N SER A 341 37.46 24.47 4.80
CA SER A 341 36.64 25.61 5.24
C SER A 341 36.22 26.46 4.03
N GLN A 342 34.90 26.46 3.80
CA GLN A 342 34.06 27.19 2.85
C GLN A 342 34.68 28.43 2.14
N PRO A 343 34.40 28.67 0.84
CA PRO A 343 34.72 29.95 0.23
C PRO A 343 33.56 30.94 0.43
N ALA A 344 33.77 31.93 1.29
CA ALA A 344 33.16 33.24 1.15
C ALA A 344 34.02 34.07 0.20
N ALA A 345 33.35 34.80 -0.71
CA ALA A 345 33.95 35.60 -1.76
C ALA A 345 35.04 36.57 -1.28
N ALA A 346 36.19 36.57 -1.96
CA ALA A 346 37.08 37.73 -2.02
C ALA A 346 37.90 37.71 -3.32
N HIS A 347 37.55 38.62 -4.22
CA HIS A 347 38.44 39.04 -5.30
C HIS A 347 39.73 39.62 -4.70
N ALA A 348 40.88 39.03 -5.00
CA ALA A 348 42.17 39.66 -4.79
C ALA A 348 43.02 39.52 -6.06
N ALA A 349 43.17 40.65 -6.77
CA ALA A 349 44.11 40.80 -7.87
C ALA A 349 45.54 40.60 -7.35
N TYR A 350 46.28 39.64 -7.91
CA TYR A 350 47.68 39.44 -7.56
C TYR A 350 48.59 40.12 -8.58
N THR A 351 49.25 41.18 -8.11
CA THR A 351 50.31 41.91 -8.79
C THR A 351 51.59 41.08 -8.77
N GLY A 352 52.23 40.98 -9.93
CA GLY A 352 53.45 40.21 -10.11
C GLY A 352 54.60 40.76 -9.28
N THR A 353 55.18 39.89 -8.46
CA THR A 353 56.50 40.12 -7.86
C THR A 353 57.40 38.96 -8.26
N SER A 354 58.35 39.26 -9.15
CA SER A 354 59.42 38.35 -9.55
C SER A 354 60.44 38.30 -8.42
N VAL A 355 60.71 37.10 -7.89
CA VAL A 355 61.85 36.84 -7.02
C VAL A 355 62.82 35.97 -7.79
N SER A 356 64.00 36.53 -8.05
CA SER A 356 65.16 35.85 -8.62
C SER A 356 65.66 34.79 -7.64
N GLN A 357 65.91 33.58 -8.12
CA GLN A 357 66.60 32.53 -7.36
C GLN A 357 67.89 32.15 -8.12
N GLU A 358 69.01 32.21 -7.41
CA GLU A 358 70.34 31.76 -7.87
C GLU A 358 70.35 30.23 -8.10
N PRO A 359 71.21 29.70 -9.00
CA PRO A 359 71.17 28.31 -9.39
C PRO A 359 71.82 27.41 -8.32
N GLU A 360 71.05 26.45 -7.81
CA GLU A 360 71.56 25.34 -7.00
C GLU A 360 72.12 24.20 -7.89
N PRO A 361 73.09 23.41 -7.38
CA PRO A 361 73.78 22.40 -8.17
C PRO A 361 72.85 21.28 -8.68
N GLU A 362 73.20 20.75 -9.85
CA GLU A 362 72.48 19.72 -10.58
C GLU A 362 72.60 18.37 -9.87
N ASP A 363 71.52 17.94 -9.20
CA ASP A 363 71.31 16.56 -8.80
C ASP A 363 70.75 15.79 -10.02
N GLU A 364 71.41 14.70 -10.43
CA GLU A 364 71.04 13.83 -11.57
C GLU A 364 69.78 12.96 -11.31
N GLY A 365 68.88 13.42 -10.43
CA GLY A 365 67.51 12.90 -10.31
C GLY A 365 66.53 13.96 -10.81
N MET A 366 65.56 13.58 -11.66
CA MET A 366 64.54 14.53 -12.13
C MET A 366 63.81 15.14 -10.93
N LYS A 367 64.13 16.40 -10.60
CA LYS A 367 63.41 17.15 -9.56
C LYS A 367 61.92 17.17 -9.94
N PRO A 368 61.00 16.91 -9.00
CA PRO A 368 59.57 17.00 -9.27
C PRO A 368 59.23 18.41 -9.79
N LEU A 369 58.25 18.49 -10.69
CA LEU A 369 57.75 19.77 -11.21
C LEU A 369 57.24 20.64 -10.05
N SER A 370 57.37 21.96 -10.16
CA SER A 370 56.81 22.86 -9.14
C SER A 370 55.28 22.82 -9.14
N ASP A 371 54.66 22.92 -7.97
CA ASP A 371 53.19 22.89 -7.82
C ASP A 371 52.49 23.91 -8.71
N ARG A 372 53.07 25.11 -8.83
CA ARG A 372 52.55 26.15 -9.72
C ARG A 372 52.55 25.70 -11.18
N LEU A 373 53.65 25.08 -11.64
CA LEU A 373 53.75 24.59 -13.01
C LEU A 373 52.79 23.42 -13.26
N VAL A 374 52.62 22.52 -12.28
CA VAL A 374 51.62 21.44 -12.36
C VAL A 374 50.21 22.04 -12.50
N MET A 375 49.84 23.05 -11.70
CA MET A 375 48.55 23.73 -11.77
C MET A 375 48.30 24.44 -13.11
N GLU A 376 49.30 25.16 -13.63
CA GLU A 376 49.21 25.80 -14.94
C GLU A 376 49.03 24.76 -16.06
N LEU A 377 49.78 23.66 -16.03
CA LEU A 377 49.67 22.57 -17.01
C LEU A 377 48.32 21.84 -16.92
N THR A 378 47.81 21.56 -15.72
CA THR A 378 46.51 20.89 -15.53
C THR A 378 45.34 21.81 -15.89
N THR A 379 45.49 23.13 -15.73
CA THR A 379 44.52 24.12 -16.22
C THR A 379 44.45 24.08 -17.75
N HIS A 380 45.59 24.09 -18.44
CA HIS A 380 45.63 23.93 -19.90
C HIS A 380 45.06 22.59 -20.36
N ARG A 381 45.41 21.49 -19.67
CA ARG A 381 44.84 20.15 -19.93
C ARG A 381 43.32 20.16 -19.80
N THR A 382 42.78 20.82 -18.78
CA THR A 382 41.34 20.91 -18.55
C THR A 382 40.63 21.67 -19.68
N LEU A 383 41.22 22.78 -20.16
CA LEU A 383 40.67 23.52 -21.31
C LEU A 383 40.68 22.67 -22.59
N ALA A 384 41.78 21.99 -22.87
CA ALA A 384 41.89 21.09 -24.02
C ALA A 384 40.89 19.92 -23.92
N LEU A 385 40.70 19.34 -22.73
CA LEU A 385 39.73 18.27 -22.51
C LEU A 385 38.29 18.75 -22.71
N ARG A 386 37.92 19.93 -22.21
CA ARG A 386 36.60 20.53 -22.43
C ARG A 386 36.31 20.73 -23.92
N ASP A 387 37.29 21.23 -24.67
CA ASP A 387 37.18 21.45 -26.11
C ASP A 387 37.12 20.12 -26.91
N ALA A 388 37.86 19.10 -26.50
CA ALA A 388 37.78 17.77 -27.09
C ALA A 388 36.42 17.11 -26.84
N LEU A 389 35.94 17.11 -25.60
CA LEU A 389 34.65 16.52 -25.21
C LEU A 389 33.47 17.20 -25.90
N ALA A 390 33.52 18.52 -26.07
CA ALA A 390 32.48 19.27 -26.76
C ALA A 390 32.31 18.88 -28.26
N ARG A 391 33.30 18.23 -28.86
CA ARG A 391 33.24 17.74 -30.25
C ARG A 391 32.79 16.28 -30.38
N ASP A 392 32.60 15.59 -29.26
CA ASP A 392 32.24 14.17 -29.21
C ASP A 392 30.98 13.97 -28.34
N PRO A 393 29.78 14.08 -28.95
CA PRO A 393 28.52 14.01 -28.21
C PRO A 393 28.26 12.64 -27.57
N ASP A 394 28.77 11.55 -28.15
CA ASP A 394 28.56 10.20 -27.64
C ASP A 394 29.35 9.99 -26.34
N THR A 395 30.61 10.42 -26.32
CA THR A 395 31.43 10.40 -25.09
C THR A 395 30.90 11.37 -24.04
N ALA A 396 30.39 12.54 -24.45
CA ALA A 396 29.76 13.50 -23.53
C ALA A 396 28.50 12.91 -22.87
N PHE A 397 27.64 12.23 -23.64
CA PHE A 397 26.48 11.52 -23.11
C PHE A 397 26.90 10.41 -22.13
N LEU A 398 27.89 9.61 -22.49
CA LEU A 398 28.42 8.54 -21.64
C LEU A 398 29.01 9.09 -20.32
N ALA A 399 29.72 10.23 -20.37
CA ALA A 399 30.27 10.87 -19.19
C ALA A 399 29.18 11.39 -18.23
N VAL A 400 28.10 11.97 -18.76
CA VAL A 400 26.96 12.36 -17.94
C VAL A 400 26.26 11.12 -17.36
N LEU A 401 26.02 10.08 -18.18
CA LEU A 401 25.43 8.82 -17.72
C LEU A 401 26.25 8.20 -16.57
N HIS A 402 27.57 8.21 -16.69
CA HIS A 402 28.48 7.73 -15.65
C HIS A 402 28.26 8.46 -14.31
N VAL A 403 28.23 9.80 -14.32
CA VAL A 403 27.96 10.59 -13.11
C VAL A 403 26.59 10.29 -12.51
N LEU A 404 25.56 10.21 -13.35
CA LEU A 404 24.20 9.91 -12.89
C LEU A 404 24.12 8.52 -12.26
N CYS A 405 24.84 7.53 -12.80
CA CYS A 405 24.93 6.18 -12.23
C CYS A 405 25.72 6.17 -10.91
N LEU A 406 26.80 6.95 -10.79
CA LEU A 406 27.52 7.11 -9.52
C LEU A 406 26.58 7.62 -8.42
N ASP A 407 25.85 8.71 -8.67
CA ASP A 407 24.91 9.27 -7.69
C ASP A 407 23.75 8.32 -7.36
N THR A 408 23.31 7.51 -8.34
CA THR A 408 22.14 6.63 -8.20
C THR A 408 22.47 5.30 -7.51
N PHE A 409 23.61 4.69 -7.80
CA PHE A 409 23.97 3.34 -7.33
C PHE A 409 25.14 3.29 -6.35
N TYR A 410 25.97 4.36 -6.29
CA TYR A 410 27.17 4.43 -5.45
C TYR A 410 27.17 5.70 -4.59
N PRO A 411 26.14 5.92 -3.75
CA PRO A 411 26.04 7.13 -2.94
C PRO A 411 27.24 7.23 -1.99
N GLY A 412 28.02 8.32 -2.10
CA GLY A 412 29.26 8.50 -1.33
C GLY A 412 30.55 8.38 -2.14
N SER A 413 30.49 7.85 -3.37
CA SER A 413 31.62 7.85 -4.30
C SER A 413 31.82 9.23 -4.94
N TYR A 414 33.05 9.74 -4.92
CA TYR A 414 33.43 11.04 -5.49
C TYR A 414 34.24 10.93 -6.79
N ALA A 415 34.20 9.77 -7.45
CA ALA A 415 35.09 9.44 -8.57
C ALA A 415 34.61 10.01 -9.93
N SER A 416 34.49 11.34 -10.06
CA SER A 416 34.25 12.00 -11.35
C SER A 416 34.91 13.37 -11.46
N CYS A 417 35.35 13.74 -12.67
CA CYS A 417 35.84 15.08 -13.00
C CYS A 417 34.73 16.04 -13.48
N LEU A 418 33.50 15.55 -13.66
CA LEU A 418 32.35 16.38 -14.02
C LEU A 418 31.66 16.91 -12.76
N GLU A 419 31.48 18.22 -12.69
CA GLU A 419 30.74 18.90 -11.61
C GLU A 419 29.22 18.88 -11.87
N ILE A 420 28.64 17.67 -11.95
CA ILE A 420 27.20 17.43 -12.12
C ILE A 420 26.72 16.56 -10.96
N SER A 421 25.50 16.80 -10.46
CA SER A 421 24.89 15.94 -9.43
C SER A 421 23.42 15.66 -9.73
N ALA A 422 23.01 14.39 -9.67
CA ALA A 422 21.61 13.99 -9.59
C ALA A 422 21.12 14.08 -8.14
N ARG A 423 20.05 14.84 -7.91
CA ARG A 423 19.41 14.93 -6.59
C ARG A 423 18.01 14.36 -6.66
N GLY A 424 17.80 13.22 -6.01
CA GLY A 424 16.47 12.73 -5.70
C GLY A 424 15.90 13.46 -4.49
N THR A 425 14.65 13.92 -4.56
CA THR A 425 13.94 14.46 -3.39
C THR A 425 12.95 13.42 -2.90
N VAL A 426 13.05 13.04 -1.62
CA VAL A 426 12.00 12.27 -0.96
C VAL A 426 10.94 13.25 -0.45
N PRO A 427 9.66 13.10 -0.83
CA PRO A 427 8.61 13.97 -0.33
C PRO A 427 8.51 13.87 1.19
N VAL A 428 8.44 15.02 1.89
CA VAL A 428 8.36 15.07 3.36
C VAL A 428 6.97 14.63 3.87
N LEU A 429 5.92 14.98 3.13
CA LEU A 429 4.55 14.58 3.45
C LEU A 429 4.12 13.46 2.51
N GLN A 430 3.82 12.30 3.07
CA GLN A 430 3.45 11.11 2.32
C GLN A 430 2.19 10.49 2.91
N GLU A 431 1.33 9.95 2.03
CA GLU A 431 0.30 9.02 2.44
C GLU A 431 0.95 7.66 2.72
N PRO A 432 0.56 6.93 3.79
CA PRO A 432 1.13 5.61 4.07
C PRO A 432 1.07 4.62 2.89
N SER A 433 0.04 4.71 2.06
CA SER A 433 -0.17 3.86 0.87
C SER A 433 0.75 4.21 -0.32
N LEU A 434 1.46 5.35 -0.29
CA LEU A 434 2.22 5.85 -1.43
C LEU A 434 3.34 4.89 -1.86
N ARG A 435 3.95 4.18 -0.90
CA ARG A 435 5.04 3.22 -1.17
C ARG A 435 4.55 1.99 -1.95
N ASP A 436 3.32 1.56 -1.70
CA ASP A 436 2.77 0.34 -2.28
C ASP A 436 1.93 0.65 -3.55
N CYS A 437 1.98 1.89 -4.05
CA CYS A 437 1.31 2.25 -5.30
C CYS A 437 2.04 1.67 -6.52
N ALA A 438 1.31 1.45 -7.62
CA ALA A 438 1.85 0.82 -8.83
C ALA A 438 3.11 1.53 -9.38
N ALA A 439 3.13 2.87 -9.34
CA ALA A 439 4.28 3.65 -9.80
C ALA A 439 5.52 3.44 -8.91
N ALA A 440 5.34 3.40 -7.58
CA ALA A 440 6.43 3.18 -6.63
C ALA A 440 7.03 1.77 -6.81
N THR A 441 6.18 0.74 -6.90
CA THR A 441 6.60 -0.65 -7.18
C THR A 441 7.36 -0.73 -8.51
N ALA A 442 6.82 -0.17 -9.60
CA ALA A 442 7.48 -0.19 -10.90
C ALA A 442 8.82 0.58 -10.92
N ILE A 443 9.00 1.60 -10.09
CA ILE A 443 10.28 2.29 -9.92
C ILE A 443 11.28 1.40 -9.20
N VAL A 444 10.87 0.74 -8.11
CA VAL A 444 11.72 -0.17 -7.33
C VAL A 444 12.17 -1.36 -8.19
N ASP A 445 11.25 -2.00 -8.90
CA ASP A 445 11.57 -3.17 -9.74
C ASP A 445 12.54 -2.81 -10.87
N ARG A 446 12.31 -1.67 -11.53
CA ARG A 446 13.21 -1.18 -12.58
C ARG A 446 14.58 -0.81 -12.02
N HIS A 447 14.63 -0.20 -10.84
CA HIS A 447 15.89 0.12 -10.18
C HIS A 447 16.68 -1.13 -9.82
N GLU A 448 15.99 -2.16 -9.30
CA GLU A 448 16.58 -3.46 -8.97
C GLU A 448 17.16 -4.16 -10.21
N ASN A 449 16.42 -4.17 -11.32
CA ASN A 449 16.90 -4.74 -12.58
C ASN A 449 18.19 -4.06 -13.09
N TRP A 450 18.30 -2.73 -12.95
CA TRP A 450 19.53 -2.02 -13.31
C TRP A 450 20.66 -2.30 -12.32
N ARG A 451 20.36 -2.32 -11.02
CA ARG A 451 21.33 -2.60 -9.95
C ARG A 451 22.06 -3.92 -10.18
N GLN A 452 21.37 -4.98 -10.59
CA GLN A 452 21.96 -6.29 -10.85
C GLN A 452 23.02 -6.27 -11.97
N GLN A 453 22.85 -5.37 -12.94
CA GLN A 453 23.76 -5.18 -14.06
C GLN A 453 24.95 -4.25 -13.72
N MET A 454 24.90 -3.53 -12.61
CA MET A 454 25.99 -2.67 -12.17
C MET A 454 27.16 -3.51 -11.59
N PRO A 455 28.42 -3.05 -11.78
CA PRO A 455 29.58 -3.68 -11.14
C PRO A 455 29.57 -3.48 -9.63
N ALA A 456 30.41 -4.22 -8.90
CA ALA A 456 30.52 -4.04 -7.46
C ALA A 456 31.32 -2.78 -7.09
N ARG A 457 32.31 -2.41 -7.91
CA ARG A 457 33.18 -1.24 -7.70
C ARG A 457 32.85 -0.12 -8.67
N ALA A 458 32.72 1.09 -8.14
CA ALA A 458 32.47 2.30 -8.93
C ALA A 458 33.57 2.57 -10.00
N THR A 459 34.81 2.13 -9.76
CA THR A 459 35.93 2.30 -10.70
C THR A 459 35.77 1.49 -11.99
N GLU A 460 34.99 0.40 -11.96
CA GLU A 460 34.74 -0.48 -13.12
C GLU A 460 33.52 0.00 -13.95
N LEU A 461 32.77 0.99 -13.44
CA LEU A 461 31.52 1.45 -14.04
C LEU A 461 31.69 1.97 -15.46
N TRP A 462 32.76 2.73 -15.73
CA TRP A 462 33.02 3.27 -17.05
C TRP A 462 33.07 2.19 -18.13
N ASP A 463 33.86 1.12 -17.89
CA ASP A 463 34.04 0.05 -18.86
C ASP A 463 32.76 -0.76 -19.09
N VAL A 464 31.96 -0.96 -18.03
CA VAL A 464 30.63 -1.60 -18.14
C VAL A 464 29.69 -0.76 -19.02
N LEU A 465 29.64 0.56 -18.81
CA LEU A 465 28.80 1.44 -19.62
C LEU A 465 29.25 1.49 -21.08
N VAL A 466 30.57 1.43 -21.34
CA VAL A 466 31.12 1.27 -22.71
C VAL A 466 30.69 -0.07 -23.34
N GLY A 467 30.50 -1.12 -22.55
CA GLY A 467 30.00 -2.42 -23.02
C GLY A 467 28.51 -2.43 -23.39
N PHE A 468 27.70 -1.52 -22.83
CA PHE A 468 26.26 -1.46 -23.13
C PHE A 468 25.98 -0.95 -24.54
N ASP A 469 24.92 -1.45 -25.15
CA ASP A 469 24.39 -0.93 -26.40
C ASP A 469 23.69 0.43 -26.20
N ALA A 470 23.38 1.10 -27.31
CA ALA A 470 22.79 2.45 -27.27
C ALA A 470 21.42 2.50 -26.59
N ASP A 471 20.58 1.47 -26.76
CA ASP A 471 19.24 1.43 -26.19
C ASP A 471 19.31 1.22 -24.67
N SER A 472 20.19 0.31 -24.22
CA SER A 472 20.46 0.09 -22.79
C SER A 472 20.98 1.35 -22.10
N ARG A 473 21.93 2.07 -22.73
CA ARG A 473 22.44 3.34 -22.18
C ARG A 473 21.36 4.42 -22.12
N ALA A 474 20.52 4.53 -23.16
CA ALA A 474 19.42 5.50 -23.18
C ALA A 474 18.36 5.18 -22.11
N ALA A 475 18.01 3.91 -21.93
CA ALA A 475 17.05 3.47 -20.92
C ALA A 475 17.59 3.68 -19.48
N LEU A 476 18.87 3.37 -19.24
CA LEU A 476 19.53 3.64 -17.96
C LEU A 476 19.61 5.15 -17.68
N PHE A 477 19.96 5.95 -18.68
CA PHE A 477 19.96 7.41 -18.57
C PHE A 477 18.58 7.93 -18.17
N ALA A 478 17.51 7.48 -18.85
CA ALA A 478 16.14 7.84 -18.53
C ALA A 478 15.76 7.45 -17.11
N HIS A 479 16.17 6.27 -16.63
CA HIS A 479 15.94 5.83 -15.26
C HIS A 479 16.61 6.74 -14.23
N CYS A 480 17.89 7.06 -14.39
CA CYS A 480 18.61 7.93 -13.47
C CYS A 480 18.03 9.36 -13.48
N VAL A 481 17.69 9.89 -14.65
CA VAL A 481 17.06 11.23 -14.77
C VAL A 481 15.67 11.26 -14.12
N ALA A 482 14.86 10.21 -14.31
CA ALA A 482 13.52 10.14 -13.71
C ALA A 482 13.56 10.25 -12.17
N GLY A 483 14.58 9.69 -11.53
CA GLY A 483 14.79 9.82 -10.07
C GLY A 483 15.03 11.25 -9.58
N THR A 484 15.34 12.19 -10.47
CA THR A 484 15.59 13.61 -10.14
C THR A 484 14.35 14.50 -10.27
N VAL A 485 13.24 13.96 -10.79
CA VAL A 485 12.01 14.73 -10.98
C VAL A 485 11.42 15.10 -9.62
N ASN A 486 11.22 16.40 -9.40
CA ASN A 486 10.52 16.92 -8.23
C ASN A 486 9.37 17.82 -8.67
N ALA A 487 8.15 17.29 -8.61
CA ALA A 487 6.90 17.99 -8.88
C ALA A 487 6.08 18.28 -7.59
N VAL A 488 6.67 18.12 -6.40
CA VAL A 488 5.95 18.32 -5.12
C VAL A 488 5.65 19.78 -4.91
N HIS A 489 4.40 20.13 -4.60
CA HIS A 489 4.04 21.49 -4.18
C HIS A 489 4.41 21.69 -2.70
N GLU A 490 5.26 22.68 -2.42
CA GLU A 490 5.71 22.99 -1.06
C GLU A 490 5.28 24.41 -0.69
N ASN A 491 4.54 24.57 0.41
CA ASN A 491 3.95 25.86 0.80
C ASN A 491 4.98 26.97 1.05
N TRP A 492 6.22 26.61 1.43
CA TRP A 492 7.31 27.57 1.63
C TRP A 492 8.00 27.97 0.31
N ASN A 493 7.87 27.16 -0.74
CA ASN A 493 8.50 27.39 -2.03
C ASN A 493 7.58 28.21 -2.94
N ARG A 494 7.65 29.53 -2.81
CA ARG A 494 6.79 30.47 -3.55
C ARG A 494 7.15 30.60 -5.04
N HIS A 495 8.18 29.90 -5.52
CA HIS A 495 8.61 29.95 -6.92
C HIS A 495 7.99 28.81 -7.73
N ASN A 496 7.00 29.16 -8.56
CA ASN A 496 6.29 28.19 -9.41
C ASN A 496 7.10 27.68 -10.62
N GLY A 497 8.32 28.19 -10.87
CA GLY A 497 9.10 27.82 -12.06
C GLY A 497 9.36 26.32 -12.19
N ARG A 498 9.62 25.63 -11.07
CA ARG A 498 9.79 24.17 -11.04
C ARG A 498 8.50 23.44 -11.41
N LEU A 499 7.36 23.87 -10.86
CA LEU A 499 6.06 23.24 -11.14
C LEU A 499 5.62 23.47 -12.58
N ASN A 500 5.82 24.68 -13.13
CA ASN A 500 5.54 24.95 -14.54
C ASN A 500 6.36 24.05 -15.49
N HIS A 501 7.62 23.75 -15.12
CA HIS A 501 8.44 22.81 -15.89
C HIS A 501 7.95 21.38 -15.72
N ALA A 502 7.52 20.98 -14.51
CA ALA A 502 6.89 19.69 -14.27
C ALA A 502 5.60 19.53 -15.12
N ASP A 503 4.76 20.55 -15.21
CA ASP A 503 3.56 20.54 -16.07
C ASP A 503 3.93 20.39 -17.56
N THR A 504 5.03 21.03 -17.97
CA THR A 504 5.56 20.88 -19.34
C THR A 504 6.01 19.44 -19.61
N LEU A 505 6.73 18.83 -18.66
CA LEU A 505 7.15 17.43 -18.76
C LEU A 505 5.94 16.48 -18.75
N ALA A 506 4.95 16.72 -17.88
CA ALA A 506 3.71 15.95 -17.83
C ALA A 506 2.96 16.01 -19.17
N GLY A 507 2.91 17.18 -19.82
CA GLY A 507 2.32 17.33 -21.14
C GLY A 507 3.08 16.61 -22.26
N VAL A 508 4.42 16.60 -22.23
CA VAL A 508 5.24 15.86 -23.20
C VAL A 508 5.13 14.35 -23.02
N LEU A 509 5.03 13.89 -21.77
CA LEU A 509 4.90 12.48 -21.41
C LEU A 509 3.45 11.96 -21.51
N ASP A 510 2.49 12.83 -21.81
CA ASP A 510 1.05 12.54 -21.76
C ASP A 510 0.64 11.87 -20.43
N LEU A 511 1.12 12.42 -19.32
CA LEU A 511 0.89 11.88 -17.98
C LEU A 511 -0.61 11.93 -17.65
N ASP A 512 -1.21 10.75 -17.51
CA ASP A 512 -2.57 10.59 -16.98
C ASP A 512 -2.50 9.95 -15.59
N MET A 513 -2.78 10.75 -14.56
CA MET A 513 -2.77 10.29 -13.16
C MET A 513 -3.76 9.17 -12.89
N ALA A 514 -4.88 9.10 -13.62
CA ALA A 514 -5.82 7.99 -13.45
C ALA A 514 -5.31 6.71 -14.11
N ALA A 515 -4.65 6.81 -15.27
CA ALA A 515 -3.95 5.68 -15.87
C ALA A 515 -2.75 5.22 -15.01
N ALA A 516 -2.12 6.14 -14.27
CA ALA A 516 -1.08 5.85 -13.29
C ALA A 516 -1.62 5.21 -11.98
N GLY A 517 -2.93 4.97 -11.89
CA GLY A 517 -3.56 4.26 -10.77
C GLY A 517 -4.04 5.15 -9.62
N TRP A 518 -4.01 6.48 -9.77
CA TRP A 518 -4.59 7.37 -8.76
C TRP A 518 -6.12 7.41 -8.85
N VAL A 519 -6.80 7.15 -7.73
CA VAL A 519 -8.26 7.17 -7.64
C VAL A 519 -8.70 8.06 -6.47
N PRO A 520 -9.63 9.00 -6.67
CA PRO A 520 -10.14 9.84 -5.59
C PRO A 520 -11.04 9.01 -4.66
N THR A 521 -10.62 8.87 -3.40
CA THR A 521 -11.39 8.21 -2.34
C THR A 521 -11.83 9.24 -1.30
N VAL A 522 -12.76 8.84 -0.42
CA VAL A 522 -13.18 9.64 0.73
C VAL A 522 -11.99 9.97 1.63
N ASP A 523 -11.09 9.03 1.85
CA ASP A 523 -9.99 9.17 2.81
C ASP A 523 -8.81 10.00 2.26
N ASN A 524 -8.54 9.91 0.95
CA ASN A 524 -7.42 10.64 0.33
C ASN A 524 -7.80 12.06 -0.16
N PHE A 525 -8.99 12.27 -0.73
CA PHE A 525 -9.33 13.51 -1.45
C PHE A 525 -10.75 13.99 -1.19
N LEU A 526 -11.77 13.18 -1.47
CA LEU A 526 -13.18 13.60 -1.50
C LEU A 526 -13.69 14.06 -0.13
N GLY A 527 -13.20 13.46 0.97
CA GLY A 527 -13.52 13.91 2.33
C GLY A 527 -12.88 15.25 2.71
N ARG A 528 -11.77 15.61 2.06
CA ARG A 528 -10.93 16.79 2.38
C ARG A 528 -11.35 18.04 1.63
N ILE A 529 -11.93 17.89 0.44
CA ILE A 529 -12.40 19.03 -0.37
C ILE A 529 -13.79 19.54 0.03
N THR A 530 -14.23 20.67 -0.53
CA THR A 530 -15.56 21.24 -0.28
C THR A 530 -16.64 20.56 -1.12
N LYS A 531 -17.91 20.63 -0.70
CA LYS A 531 -19.06 20.08 -1.46
C LYS A 531 -19.10 20.59 -2.91
N ALA A 532 -18.81 21.88 -3.11
CA ALA A 532 -18.78 22.49 -4.43
C ALA A 532 -17.74 21.83 -5.35
N ARG A 533 -16.55 21.53 -4.81
CA ARG A 533 -15.49 20.84 -5.56
C ARG A 533 -15.83 19.37 -5.85
N ILE A 534 -16.53 18.68 -4.95
CA ILE A 534 -17.03 17.32 -5.22
C ILE A 534 -18.01 17.33 -6.40
N LEU A 535 -18.96 18.27 -6.39
CA LEU A 535 -19.95 18.42 -7.47
C LEU A 535 -19.31 18.79 -8.80
N GLU A 536 -18.28 19.64 -8.78
CA GLU A 536 -17.50 20.00 -9.96
C GLU A 536 -16.79 18.77 -10.56
N ALA A 537 -16.07 18.00 -9.73
CA ALA A 537 -15.38 16.79 -10.16
C ALA A 537 -16.34 15.74 -10.76
N VAL A 538 -17.48 15.49 -10.11
CA VAL A 538 -18.50 14.55 -10.61
C VAL A 538 -19.15 15.04 -11.89
N ARG A 539 -19.38 16.35 -12.01
CA ARG A 539 -19.94 16.96 -13.22
C ARG A 539 -19.00 16.80 -14.41
N GLU A 540 -17.71 17.00 -14.20
CA GLU A 540 -16.69 16.87 -15.24
C GLU A 540 -16.53 15.41 -15.69
N ALA A 541 -16.48 14.46 -14.75
CA ALA A 541 -16.26 13.05 -15.05
C ALA A 541 -17.49 12.31 -15.61
N LYS A 542 -18.70 12.61 -15.10
CA LYS A 542 -19.94 11.86 -15.38
C LYS A 542 -21.10 12.72 -15.89
N GLY A 543 -20.92 14.04 -16.02
CA GLY A 543 -21.94 14.97 -16.51
C GLY A 543 -22.81 15.61 -15.42
N ALA A 544 -23.58 16.63 -15.80
CA ALA A 544 -24.39 17.44 -14.90
C ALA A 544 -25.48 16.65 -14.14
N ASP A 545 -26.07 15.65 -14.80
CA ASP A 545 -27.13 14.81 -14.20
C ASP A 545 -26.61 13.97 -13.03
N ALA A 546 -25.35 13.51 -13.09
CA ALA A 546 -24.70 12.79 -12.00
C ALA A 546 -24.45 13.71 -10.80
N ALA A 547 -24.01 14.95 -11.03
CA ALA A 547 -23.80 15.92 -9.97
C ALA A 547 -25.12 16.34 -9.29
N GLN A 548 -26.20 16.54 -10.05
CA GLN A 548 -27.51 16.89 -9.48
C GLN A 548 -28.06 15.79 -8.55
N ARG A 549 -27.79 14.50 -8.87
CA ARG A 549 -28.19 13.36 -8.04
C ARG A 549 -27.56 13.36 -6.65
N ILE A 550 -26.40 13.99 -6.47
CA ILE A 550 -25.69 14.02 -5.18
C ILE A 550 -25.74 15.40 -4.50
N GLU A 551 -26.26 16.44 -5.17
CA GLU A 551 -26.24 17.83 -4.69
C GLU A 551 -26.95 18.04 -3.34
N HIS A 552 -28.05 17.34 -3.12
CA HIS A 552 -28.86 17.43 -1.91
C HIS A 552 -28.25 16.67 -0.71
N LEU A 553 -27.22 15.84 -0.95
CA LEU A 553 -26.61 15.01 0.08
C LEU A 553 -25.73 15.83 1.03
N LYS A 554 -25.51 15.30 2.24
CA LYS A 554 -24.57 15.89 3.19
C LYS A 554 -23.14 15.53 2.80
N LYS A 555 -22.15 16.26 3.33
CA LYS A 555 -20.75 16.12 2.90
C LYS A 555 -20.22 14.67 2.94
N PRO A 556 -20.41 13.90 4.03
CA PRO A 556 -19.90 12.53 4.06
C PRO A 556 -20.56 11.65 2.99
N ASP A 557 -21.89 11.72 2.85
CA ASP A 557 -22.64 10.86 1.93
C ASP A 557 -22.40 11.27 0.47
N MET A 558 -22.26 12.57 0.21
CA MET A 558 -21.86 13.12 -1.08
C MET A 558 -20.46 12.63 -1.48
N ALA A 559 -19.50 12.59 -0.54
CA ALA A 559 -18.16 12.08 -0.81
C ALA A 559 -18.16 10.57 -1.09
N ALA A 560 -18.94 9.78 -0.35
CA ALA A 560 -19.07 8.34 -0.57
C ALA A 560 -19.73 8.02 -1.92
N HIS A 561 -20.84 8.67 -2.24
CA HIS A 561 -21.50 8.51 -3.55
C HIS A 561 -20.63 9.04 -4.69
N ALA A 562 -19.88 10.12 -4.47
CA ALA A 562 -18.92 10.60 -5.45
C ALA A 562 -17.80 9.59 -5.70
N GLN A 563 -17.29 8.90 -4.68
CA GLN A 563 -16.29 7.84 -4.86
C GLN A 563 -16.83 6.72 -5.77
N GLU A 564 -18.07 6.26 -5.55
CA GLU A 564 -18.71 5.25 -6.39
C GLU A 564 -18.94 5.75 -7.83
N LEU A 565 -19.37 7.00 -8.00
CA LEU A 565 -19.59 7.60 -9.31
C LEU A 565 -18.28 7.82 -10.07
N LEU A 566 -17.20 8.15 -9.37
CA LEU A 566 -15.89 8.43 -9.96
C LEU A 566 -15.07 7.14 -10.18
N ALA A 567 -15.48 6.01 -9.58
CA ALA A 567 -14.86 4.71 -9.79
C ALA A 567 -14.89 4.32 -11.27
N GLY A 568 -13.71 3.96 -11.82
CA GLY A 568 -13.56 3.58 -13.23
C GLY A 568 -13.71 4.72 -14.24
N THR A 569 -13.91 5.97 -13.79
CA THR A 569 -13.70 7.15 -14.64
C THR A 569 -12.32 7.70 -14.38
N GLY A 570 -11.54 7.91 -15.45
CA GLY A 570 -10.18 8.44 -15.39
C GLY A 570 -10.12 9.88 -14.88
N CYS A 571 -10.48 10.09 -13.61
CA CYS A 571 -10.57 11.40 -13.00
C CYS A 571 -9.14 11.93 -12.78
N ARG A 572 -8.80 12.96 -13.55
CA ARG A 572 -7.47 13.55 -13.58
C ARG A 572 -7.23 14.37 -12.31
N ALA A 573 -6.21 14.01 -11.54
CA ALA A 573 -5.72 14.85 -10.45
C ALA A 573 -5.15 16.19 -10.99
N ASP A 574 -4.61 16.19 -12.21
CA ASP A 574 -3.81 17.31 -12.75
C ASP A 574 -4.58 18.31 -13.63
N HIS A 575 -5.92 18.27 -13.65
CA HIS A 575 -6.69 19.28 -14.40
C HIS A 575 -6.72 20.63 -13.64
N PRO A 576 -6.86 21.80 -14.31
CA PRO A 576 -6.54 23.14 -13.77
C PRO A 576 -7.23 23.55 -12.46
N CYS A 577 -8.22 22.78 -12.00
CA CYS A 577 -8.91 22.94 -10.74
C CYS A 577 -8.01 22.68 -9.52
N MET A 578 -6.94 21.89 -9.61
CA MET A 578 -5.96 21.70 -8.52
C MET A 578 -4.83 22.75 -8.50
N SER A 579 -4.51 23.38 -9.64
CA SER A 579 -3.51 24.47 -9.71
C SER A 579 -3.97 25.79 -9.06
N ARG A 580 -5.26 25.91 -8.72
CA ARG A 580 -5.89 27.09 -8.10
C ARG A 580 -6.48 26.79 -6.72
N ALA A 581 -5.75 26.05 -5.89
CA ALA A 581 -5.96 26.02 -4.44
C ALA A 581 -4.97 26.98 -3.76
#